data_AF-A0A8T6PCL1-F1
#
_entry.id   AF-A0A8T6PCL1-F1
#
_cell.length_a   1.000
_cell.length_b   1.000
_cell.length_c   1.000
_cell.angle_alpha   90.00
_cell.angle_beta   90.00
_cell.angle_gamma   90.00
#
_symmetry.space_group_name_H-M   'P 1'
#
loop_
_entity.id
_entity.type
_entity.pdbx_description
1 polymer ?
#
loop_
_entity_poly.entity_id
_entity_poly.type
_entity_poly.pdbx_seq_one_letter_code
_entity_poly.pdbx_strand_id
1 'polypeptide(L)'
;MTLQHELTTLPPSAVTILRFMTQLSGDAADAPEIQQGTGLSHAGFNKALKRLVTRNFLSMDEARFYHVTSKGRQAIELLQELDAQGPKQEDQGLKGVPYDLCVVIPEKLSQGQSATFQIGLHPTTGEQVEHPTDVYLRIRTTNADVSPDEAILSLGPNQKMASTELEVAPETDQSQVRIRVEALQLFEMDEPANAGGMYFDVSIGADTGHVRSIHAPVAFV
;
A
#
# COMPACT_ATOMS: atom_id res chain seq x y z
N MET A 1 17.19 21.16 6.50
CA MET A 1 16.22 20.62 5.53
C MET A 1 15.17 21.68 5.28
N THR A 2 14.66 21.82 4.05
CA THR A 2 13.60 22.78 3.74
C THR A 2 12.25 22.22 4.18
N LEU A 3 11.34 23.08 4.64
CA LEU A 3 10.00 22.68 5.10
C LEU A 3 9.22 21.90 4.03
N GLN A 4 9.41 22.27 2.76
CA GLN A 4 8.80 21.61 1.61
C GLN A 4 9.24 20.14 1.47
N HIS A 5 10.53 19.84 1.72
CA HIS A 5 11.03 18.46 1.72
C HIS A 5 10.53 17.66 2.94
N GLU A 6 10.29 18.32 4.08
CA GLU A 6 9.72 17.65 5.23
C GLU A 6 8.25 17.26 5.01
N LEU A 7 7.49 18.08 4.27
CA LEU A 7 6.10 17.77 3.89
C LEU A 7 6.01 16.59 2.93
N THR A 8 6.90 16.48 1.94
CA THR A 8 6.92 15.34 1.00
C THR A 8 7.27 14.02 1.67
N THR A 9 7.83 14.05 2.89
CA THR A 9 8.17 12.85 3.68
C THR A 9 7.19 12.56 4.81
N LEU A 10 6.08 13.30 4.88
CA LEU A 10 5.00 12.99 5.81
C LEU A 10 4.05 11.94 5.21
N PRO A 11 3.53 11.01 6.03
CA PRO A 11 2.50 10.10 5.58
C PRO A 11 1.26 10.86 5.12
N PRO A 12 0.49 10.33 4.14
CA PRO A 12 -0.77 10.93 3.74
C PRO A 12 -1.71 11.17 4.92
N SER A 13 -1.77 10.23 5.88
CA SER A 13 -2.57 10.36 7.09
C SER A 13 -2.15 11.51 8.01
N ALA A 14 -0.86 11.89 8.03
CA ALA A 14 -0.38 13.06 8.76
C ALA A 14 -0.72 14.36 8.02
N VAL A 15 -0.69 14.36 6.69
CA VAL A 15 -1.16 15.49 5.87
C VAL A 15 -2.66 15.69 6.05
N THR A 16 -3.45 14.61 6.10
CA THR A 16 -4.90 14.66 6.39
C THR A 16 -5.18 15.33 7.73
N ILE A 17 -4.43 14.97 8.78
CA ILE A 17 -4.56 15.64 10.09
C ILE A 17 -4.21 17.13 9.97
N LEU A 18 -3.11 17.51 9.31
CA LEU A 18 -2.77 18.92 9.13
C LEU A 18 -3.84 19.70 8.38
N ARG A 19 -4.43 19.12 7.32
CA ARG A 19 -5.57 19.70 6.59
C ARG A 19 -6.79 19.85 7.48
N PHE A 20 -7.13 18.85 8.28
CA PHE A 20 -8.24 18.93 9.23
C PHE A 20 -8.03 20.07 10.25
N MET A 21 -6.81 20.23 10.77
CA MET A 21 -6.49 21.31 11.70
C MET A 21 -6.72 22.71 11.10
N THR A 22 -6.72 22.87 9.77
CA THR A 22 -7.03 24.15 9.10
C THR A 22 -8.51 24.51 9.13
N GLN A 23 -9.38 23.52 9.28
CA GLN A 23 -10.83 23.68 9.25
C GLN A 23 -11.40 24.01 10.63
N LEU A 24 -10.61 23.80 11.68
CA LEU A 24 -10.99 24.11 13.05
C LEU A 24 -10.96 25.62 13.27
N SER A 25 -12.04 26.16 13.83
CA SER A 25 -12.12 27.58 14.20
C SER A 25 -11.28 27.91 15.45
N GLY A 26 -10.78 26.88 16.15
CA GLY A 26 -9.84 27.00 17.26
C GLY A 26 -8.51 26.32 16.90
N ASP A 27 -7.40 26.90 17.34
CA ASP A 27 -6.03 26.38 17.13
C ASP A 27 -5.75 25.06 17.88
N ALA A 28 -6.78 24.43 18.47
CA ALA A 28 -6.69 23.30 19.38
C ALA A 28 -7.82 22.29 19.17
N ALA A 29 -7.49 21.00 19.15
CA ALA A 29 -8.47 19.90 19.15
C ALA A 29 -7.98 18.72 19.98
N ASP A 30 -8.92 17.93 20.50
CA ASP A 30 -8.60 16.69 21.22
C ASP A 30 -8.40 15.50 20.27
N ALA A 31 -7.81 14.41 20.78
CA ALA A 31 -7.51 13.25 19.93
C ALA A 31 -8.78 12.61 19.30
N PRO A 32 -9.89 12.42 20.04
CA PRO A 32 -11.14 11.92 19.46
C PRO A 32 -11.71 12.81 18.33
N GLU A 33 -11.70 14.13 18.49
CA GLU A 33 -12.18 15.09 17.50
C GLU A 33 -11.37 15.00 16.21
N ILE A 34 -10.04 14.98 16.32
CA ILE A 34 -9.15 14.82 15.15
C ILE A 34 -9.37 13.46 14.49
N GLN A 35 -9.48 12.38 15.26
CA GLN A 35 -9.67 11.04 14.70
C GLN A 35 -11.01 10.92 13.97
N GLN A 36 -12.09 11.45 14.55
CA GLN A 36 -13.42 11.44 13.93
C GLN A 36 -13.47 12.34 12.70
N GLY A 37 -12.93 13.55 12.80
CA GLY A 37 -12.92 14.53 11.72
C GLY A 37 -12.08 14.13 10.51
N THR A 38 -11.05 13.30 10.71
CA THR A 38 -10.20 12.78 9.62
C THR A 38 -10.65 11.43 9.07
N GLY A 39 -11.56 10.72 9.74
CA GLY A 39 -12.01 9.38 9.34
C GLY A 39 -10.93 8.30 9.39
N LEU A 40 -9.77 8.58 10.01
CA LEU A 40 -8.65 7.66 10.05
C LEU A 40 -8.93 6.47 10.97
N SER A 41 -8.45 5.28 10.57
CA SER A 41 -8.44 4.12 11.46
C SER A 41 -7.61 4.42 12.71
N HIS A 42 -7.96 3.81 13.86
CA HIS A 42 -7.28 4.08 15.12
C HIS A 42 -5.76 3.86 15.06
N ALA A 43 -5.32 2.83 14.33
CA ALA A 43 -3.90 2.55 14.10
C ALA A 43 -3.22 3.62 13.21
N GLY A 44 -3.89 4.05 12.13
CA GLY A 44 -3.39 5.10 11.24
C GLY A 44 -3.30 6.46 11.93
N PHE A 45 -4.33 6.80 12.71
CA PHE A 45 -4.40 8.01 13.51
C PHE A 45 -3.24 8.12 14.52
N ASN A 46 -3.04 7.10 15.35
CA ASN A 46 -1.99 7.14 16.38
C ASN A 46 -0.58 7.31 15.79
N LYS A 47 -0.31 6.67 14.64
CA LYS A 47 0.98 6.79 13.95
C LYS A 47 1.17 8.19 13.37
N ALA A 48 0.16 8.69 12.66
CA ALA A 48 0.17 10.02 12.07
C ALA A 48 0.33 11.12 13.12
N LEU A 49 -0.45 11.05 14.21
CA LEU A 49 -0.39 12.00 15.32
C LEU A 49 0.99 11.98 16.00
N LYS A 50 1.52 10.79 16.30
CA LYS A 50 2.89 10.65 16.85
C LYS A 50 3.93 11.27 15.94
N ARG A 51 3.81 11.10 14.62
CA ARG A 51 4.73 11.66 13.63
C ARG A 51 4.71 13.19 13.62
N LEU A 52 3.51 13.77 13.65
CA LEU A 52 3.32 15.23 13.69
C LEU A 52 3.87 15.85 14.99
N VAL A 53 3.65 15.19 16.12
CA VAL A 53 4.20 15.64 17.41
C VAL A 53 5.73 15.53 17.42
N THR A 54 6.28 14.39 17.00
CA THR A 54 7.73 14.14 17.01
C THR A 54 8.49 15.12 16.10
N ARG A 55 7.88 15.50 14.97
CA ARG A 55 8.47 16.44 14.01
C ARG A 55 8.12 17.91 14.31
N ASN A 56 7.48 18.17 15.45
CA ASN A 56 7.12 19.50 15.94
C ASN A 56 6.15 20.27 15.03
N PHE A 57 5.25 19.57 14.32
CA PHE A 57 4.14 20.20 13.60
C PHE A 57 2.92 20.41 14.51
N LEU A 58 2.72 19.49 15.45
CA LEU A 58 1.73 19.61 16.51
C LEU A 58 2.42 19.54 17.88
N SER A 59 1.81 20.13 18.89
CA SER A 59 2.23 20.01 20.29
C SER A 59 1.02 19.72 21.17
N MET A 60 1.16 18.82 22.13
CA MET A 60 0.10 18.52 23.10
C MET A 60 0.30 19.35 24.36
N ASP A 61 -0.77 19.96 24.87
CA ASP A 61 -0.76 20.67 26.15
C ASP A 61 -1.08 19.75 27.34
N GLU A 62 -1.08 20.32 28.55
CA GLU A 62 -1.41 19.59 29.78
C GLU A 62 -2.86 19.11 29.84
N ALA A 63 -3.76 19.78 29.11
CA ALA A 63 -5.18 19.44 28.99
C ALA A 63 -5.44 18.37 27.90
N ARG A 64 -4.39 17.83 27.25
CA ARG A 64 -4.43 16.85 26.16
C ARG A 64 -5.06 17.35 24.86
N PHE A 65 -5.02 18.67 24.64
CA PHE A 65 -5.34 19.26 23.35
C PHE A 65 -4.09 19.38 22.50
N TYR A 66 -4.24 19.10 21.21
CA TYR A 66 -3.20 19.27 20.20
C TYR A 66 -3.31 20.64 19.57
N HIS A 67 -2.21 21.38 19.61
CA HIS A 67 -2.07 22.71 19.05
C HIS A 67 -1.17 22.69 17.84
N VAL A 68 -1.49 23.51 16.83
CA VAL A 68 -0.61 23.70 15.68
C VAL A 68 0.57 24.59 16.09
N THR A 69 1.79 24.09 15.91
CA THR A 69 3.00 24.87 16.21
C THR A 69 3.25 25.92 15.13
N SER A 70 4.20 26.84 15.34
CA SER A 70 4.64 27.78 14.29
C SER A 70 5.13 27.06 13.02
N LYS A 71 5.76 25.89 13.18
CA LYS A 71 6.19 25.05 12.06
C LYS A 71 5.00 24.36 11.39
N GLY A 72 4.03 23.89 12.18
CA GLY A 72 2.75 23.37 11.69
C GLY A 72 2.00 24.39 10.82
N ARG A 73 1.95 25.65 11.25
CA ARG A 73 1.31 26.75 10.51
C ARG A 73 1.98 27.01 9.17
N GLN A 74 3.31 27.12 9.14
CA GLN A 74 4.05 27.29 7.87
C GLN A 74 3.83 26.09 6.93
N ALA A 75 3.72 24.87 7.47
CA ALA A 75 3.43 23.68 6.70
C ALA A 75 2.01 23.71 6.12
N ILE A 76 1.03 24.15 6.91
CA ILE A 76 -0.36 24.33 6.48
C ILE A 76 -0.46 25.39 5.37
N GLU A 77 0.18 26.55 5.53
CA GLU A 77 0.20 27.61 4.52
C GLU A 77 0.76 27.08 3.19
N LEU A 78 1.87 26.35 3.26
CA LEU A 78 2.50 25.75 2.09
C LEU A 78 1.59 24.67 1.45
N LEU A 79 0.90 23.85 2.25
CA LEU A 79 -0.08 22.88 1.74
C LEU A 79 -1.25 23.58 1.04
N GLN A 80 -1.75 24.68 1.59
CA GLN A 80 -2.83 25.46 0.97
C GLN A 80 -2.38 26.13 -0.34
N GLU A 81 -1.14 26.62 -0.41
CA GLU A 81 -0.56 27.16 -1.65
C GLU A 81 -0.43 26.08 -2.73
N LEU A 82 0.00 24.87 -2.36
CA LEU A 82 0.07 23.72 -3.27
C LEU A 82 -1.33 23.28 -3.73
N ASP A 83 -2.31 23.25 -2.82
CA ASP A 83 -3.70 22.89 -3.11
C ASP A 83 -4.39 23.96 -3.99
N ALA A 84 -3.97 25.23 -3.90
CA ALA A 84 -4.46 26.32 -4.74
C ALA A 84 -3.84 26.36 -6.14
N GLN A 85 -2.63 25.84 -6.31
CA GLN A 85 -1.91 25.78 -7.59
C GLN A 85 -2.17 24.46 -8.36
N GLY A 86 -2.64 23.42 -7.68
CA GLY A 86 -3.09 22.16 -8.30
C GLY A 86 -4.57 22.16 -8.69
N PRO A 87 -5.03 21.24 -9.56
CA PRO A 87 -6.46 20.99 -9.70
C PRO A 87 -7.00 20.61 -8.32
N LYS A 88 -8.06 21.29 -7.87
CA LYS A 88 -8.73 21.07 -6.59
C LYS A 88 -8.86 19.57 -6.32
N GLN A 89 -8.05 19.05 -5.39
CA GLN A 89 -8.26 17.73 -4.83
C GLN A 89 -9.52 17.82 -3.97
N GLU A 90 -10.67 17.58 -4.61
CA GLU A 90 -11.83 17.08 -3.90
C GLU A 90 -11.40 15.87 -3.07
N ASP A 91 -11.99 15.78 -1.89
CA ASP A 91 -11.84 14.77 -0.86
C ASP A 91 -12.21 13.36 -1.36
N GLN A 92 -11.45 12.85 -2.33
CA GLN A 92 -11.53 11.51 -2.86
C GLN A 92 -10.35 10.76 -2.24
N GLY A 93 -10.65 9.80 -1.35
CA GLY A 93 -9.66 8.85 -0.87
C GLY A 93 -8.80 8.38 -2.04
N LEU A 94 -7.48 8.58 -1.92
CA LEU A 94 -6.46 8.39 -2.95
C LEU A 94 -6.93 7.40 -4.02
N LYS A 95 -7.32 7.93 -5.19
CA LYS A 95 -7.87 7.12 -6.28
C LYS A 95 -6.72 6.30 -6.87
N GLY A 96 -6.51 5.11 -6.33
CA GLY A 96 -5.44 4.23 -6.76
C GLY A 96 -5.59 3.87 -8.24
N VAL A 97 -4.48 3.87 -8.96
CA VAL A 97 -4.37 3.39 -10.33
C VAL A 97 -4.63 1.88 -10.33
N PRO A 98 -5.63 1.41 -11.10
CA PRO A 98 -6.00 0.00 -11.11
C PRO A 98 -5.00 -0.83 -11.92
N TYR A 99 -4.51 -1.88 -11.28
CA TYR A 99 -3.70 -2.93 -11.88
C TYR A 99 -4.39 -4.27 -11.67
N ASP A 100 -4.08 -5.22 -12.53
CA ASP A 100 -4.49 -6.61 -12.41
C ASP A 100 -3.28 -7.46 -12.06
N LEU A 101 -3.35 -8.05 -10.87
CA LEU A 101 -2.40 -9.03 -10.37
C LEU A 101 -2.72 -10.36 -11.06
N CYS A 102 -1.78 -10.84 -11.85
CA CYS A 102 -1.90 -12.08 -12.60
C CYS A 102 -0.91 -13.11 -12.07
N VAL A 103 -1.39 -14.32 -11.82
CA VAL A 103 -0.54 -15.49 -11.54
C VAL A 103 -0.80 -16.55 -12.59
N VAL A 104 0.23 -16.94 -13.32
CA VAL A 104 0.23 -18.05 -14.27
C VAL A 104 0.78 -19.28 -13.58
N ILE A 105 -0.04 -20.32 -13.53
CA ILE A 105 0.24 -21.55 -12.79
C ILE A 105 -0.09 -22.79 -13.63
N PRO A 106 0.52 -23.94 -13.35
CA PRO A 106 0.01 -25.21 -13.84
C PRO A 106 -1.43 -25.45 -13.35
N GLU A 107 -2.23 -26.15 -14.15
CA GLU A 107 -3.59 -26.56 -13.75
C GLU A 107 -3.55 -27.54 -12.57
N LYS A 108 -2.53 -28.40 -12.54
CA LYS A 108 -2.27 -29.37 -11.48
C LYS A 108 -0.78 -29.44 -11.17
N LEU A 109 -0.46 -29.70 -9.91
CA LEU A 109 0.92 -29.90 -9.45
C LEU A 109 1.21 -31.39 -9.32
N SER A 110 2.41 -31.79 -9.72
CA SER A 110 2.92 -33.14 -9.47
C SER A 110 3.39 -33.27 -8.02
N GLN A 111 3.01 -34.35 -7.35
CA GLN A 111 3.39 -34.60 -5.96
C GLN A 111 4.91 -34.67 -5.83
N GLY A 112 5.48 -33.87 -4.91
CA GLY A 112 6.92 -33.84 -4.64
C GLY A 112 7.80 -33.26 -5.76
N GLN A 113 7.21 -32.63 -6.78
CA GLN A 113 7.97 -31.91 -7.83
C GLN A 113 7.72 -30.41 -7.73
N SER A 114 8.81 -29.63 -7.77
CA SER A 114 8.72 -28.17 -7.85
C SER A 114 8.15 -27.75 -9.20
N ALA A 115 7.29 -26.74 -9.19
CA ALA A 115 6.71 -26.14 -10.37
C ALA A 115 6.94 -24.62 -10.39
N THR A 116 7.24 -24.10 -11.57
CA THR A 116 7.44 -22.66 -11.79
C THR A 116 6.13 -21.94 -12.02
N PHE A 117 5.93 -20.88 -11.25
CA PHE A 117 4.77 -19.99 -11.31
C PHE A 117 5.30 -18.62 -11.74
N GLN A 118 4.54 -17.92 -12.58
CA GLN A 118 4.86 -16.55 -12.94
C GLN A 118 3.84 -15.63 -12.31
N ILE A 119 4.30 -14.63 -11.56
CA ILE A 119 3.45 -13.62 -10.98
C ILE A 119 3.82 -12.25 -11.53
N GLY A 120 2.81 -11.45 -11.87
CA GLY A 120 3.05 -10.13 -12.40
C GLY A 120 1.87 -9.18 -12.25
N LEU A 121 2.15 -7.92 -12.54
CA LEU A 121 1.23 -6.81 -12.50
C LEU A 121 1.12 -6.22 -13.89
N HIS A 122 -0.11 -5.96 -14.33
CA HIS A 122 -0.38 -5.25 -15.57
C HIS A 122 -1.48 -4.21 -15.35
N PRO A 123 -1.44 -3.06 -16.02
CA PRO A 123 -2.43 -2.02 -15.81
C PRO A 123 -3.78 -2.49 -16.38
N THR A 124 -4.85 -2.34 -15.61
CA THR A 124 -6.21 -2.73 -16.05
C THR A 124 -6.79 -1.72 -17.05
N THR A 125 -6.31 -0.47 -16.96
CA THR A 125 -6.69 0.63 -17.84
C THR A 125 -5.45 1.19 -18.56
N GLY A 126 -5.62 2.20 -19.41
CA GLY A 126 -4.48 2.97 -19.94
C GLY A 126 -3.82 3.88 -18.89
N GLU A 127 -4.36 3.95 -17.67
CA GLU A 127 -3.81 4.73 -16.56
C GLU A 127 -2.56 4.04 -16.01
N GLN A 128 -1.65 4.82 -15.45
CA GLN A 128 -0.38 4.34 -14.92
C GLN A 128 0.01 5.14 -13.69
N VAL A 129 0.81 4.54 -12.82
CA VAL A 129 1.44 5.29 -11.72
C VAL A 129 2.34 6.38 -12.29
N GLU A 130 2.19 7.60 -11.78
CA GLU A 130 2.96 8.76 -12.23
C GLU A 130 4.39 8.74 -11.68
N HIS A 131 4.57 8.13 -10.50
CA HIS A 131 5.84 8.03 -9.80
C HIS A 131 6.33 6.58 -9.74
N PRO A 132 7.66 6.35 -9.70
CA PRO A 132 8.21 5.04 -9.41
C PRO A 132 7.61 4.47 -8.12
N THR A 133 6.99 3.31 -8.22
CA THR A 133 6.24 2.66 -7.15
C THR A 133 6.77 1.25 -6.97
N ASP A 134 7.37 0.98 -5.81
CA ASP A 134 7.79 -0.36 -5.44
C ASP A 134 6.63 -1.14 -4.82
N VAL A 135 6.32 -2.27 -5.44
CA VAL A 135 5.28 -3.20 -5.00
C VAL A 135 5.95 -4.43 -4.42
N TYR A 136 5.74 -4.63 -3.14
CA TYR A 136 6.18 -5.81 -2.43
C TYR A 136 5.08 -6.89 -2.45
N LEU A 137 5.40 -8.01 -3.05
CA LEU A 137 4.57 -9.21 -3.08
C LEU A 137 4.98 -10.12 -1.93
N ARG A 138 4.04 -10.45 -1.05
CA ARG A 138 4.23 -11.47 -0.02
C ARG A 138 3.45 -12.72 -0.41
N ILE A 139 4.15 -13.84 -0.50
CA ILE A 139 3.57 -15.14 -0.86
C ILE A 139 3.58 -16.03 0.36
N ARG A 140 2.43 -16.61 0.67
CA ARG A 140 2.26 -17.59 1.75
C ARG A 140 1.57 -18.81 1.21
N THR A 141 2.12 -19.98 1.52
CA THR A 141 1.59 -21.26 1.09
C THR A 141 1.13 -22.09 2.28
N THR A 142 0.23 -23.02 2.03
CA THR A 142 -0.12 -24.12 2.94
C THR A 142 -0.02 -25.40 2.13
N ASN A 143 0.59 -26.44 2.71
CA ASN A 143 0.86 -27.73 2.07
C ASN A 143 1.91 -27.65 0.93
N ALA A 144 2.77 -26.64 0.95
CA ALA A 144 3.85 -26.48 -0.02
C ALA A 144 4.91 -25.52 0.49
N ASP A 145 6.14 -25.71 0.03
CA ASP A 145 7.20 -24.73 0.13
C ASP A 145 7.17 -23.79 -1.07
N VAL A 146 7.54 -22.52 -0.86
CA VAL A 146 7.62 -21.50 -1.92
C VAL A 146 8.95 -20.76 -1.85
N SER A 147 9.54 -20.49 -3.00
CA SER A 147 10.78 -19.72 -3.12
C SER A 147 10.82 -18.86 -4.40
N PRO A 148 11.04 -17.54 -4.30
CA PRO A 148 11.05 -16.77 -3.06
C PRO A 148 9.65 -16.63 -2.48
N ASP A 149 9.53 -16.50 -1.15
CA ASP A 149 8.27 -16.21 -0.46
C ASP A 149 7.94 -14.71 -0.43
N GLU A 150 8.87 -13.87 -0.91
CA GLU A 150 8.75 -12.42 -0.96
C GLU A 150 9.44 -11.89 -2.24
N ALA A 151 8.82 -10.93 -2.91
CA ALA A 151 9.40 -10.31 -4.11
C ALA A 151 9.08 -8.82 -4.18
N ILE A 152 9.97 -8.04 -4.80
CA ILE A 152 9.75 -6.61 -5.07
C ILE A 152 9.66 -6.41 -6.57
N LEU A 153 8.58 -5.76 -7.01
CA LEU A 153 8.34 -5.36 -8.38
C LEU A 153 8.31 -3.83 -8.46
N SER A 154 9.09 -3.23 -9.34
CA SER A 154 9.05 -1.78 -9.55
C SER A 154 8.14 -1.44 -10.73
N LEU A 155 7.19 -0.54 -10.48
CA LEU A 155 6.31 0.07 -11.48
C LEU A 155 6.68 1.54 -11.67
N GLY A 156 6.41 2.10 -12.83
CA GLY A 156 6.66 3.51 -13.09
C GLY A 156 6.25 3.95 -14.49
N PRO A 157 6.47 5.23 -14.83
CA PRO A 157 6.06 5.78 -16.13
C PRO A 157 6.70 5.05 -17.33
N ASN A 158 7.90 4.48 -17.14
CA ASN A 158 8.63 3.72 -18.16
C ASN A 158 8.50 2.19 -18.01
N GLN A 159 7.90 1.71 -16.91
CA GLN A 159 7.76 0.29 -16.62
C GLN A 159 6.34 0.03 -16.13
N LYS A 160 5.45 -0.21 -17.11
CA LYS A 160 4.01 -0.41 -16.86
C LYS A 160 3.68 -1.82 -16.38
N MET A 161 4.55 -2.78 -16.66
CA MET A 161 4.36 -4.18 -16.30
C MET A 161 5.62 -4.68 -15.62
N ALA A 162 5.44 -5.53 -14.62
CA ALA A 162 6.53 -6.20 -13.92
C ALA A 162 6.10 -7.61 -13.54
N SER A 163 7.02 -8.55 -13.60
CA SER A 163 6.77 -9.94 -13.22
C SER A 163 8.01 -10.56 -12.59
N THR A 164 7.79 -11.57 -11.77
CA THR A 164 8.83 -12.44 -11.22
C THR A 164 8.38 -13.89 -11.32
N GLU A 165 9.34 -14.80 -11.25
CA GLU A 165 9.09 -16.23 -11.15
C GLU A 165 9.19 -16.64 -9.68
N LEU A 166 8.41 -17.66 -9.32
CA LEU A 166 8.48 -18.34 -8.04
C LEU A 166 8.35 -19.84 -8.25
N GLU A 167 9.02 -20.60 -7.40
CA GLU A 167 8.95 -22.05 -7.37
C GLU A 167 8.05 -22.50 -6.22
N VAL A 168 7.10 -23.39 -6.53
CA VAL A 168 6.22 -24.01 -5.53
C VAL A 168 6.46 -25.51 -5.53
N ALA A 169 6.85 -26.06 -4.38
CA ALA A 169 7.05 -27.48 -4.18
C ALA A 169 5.97 -28.02 -3.23
N PRO A 170 4.99 -28.80 -3.73
CA PRO A 170 3.97 -29.41 -2.89
C PRO A 170 4.55 -30.37 -1.86
N GLU A 171 4.03 -30.31 -0.64
CA GLU A 171 4.31 -31.32 0.38
C GLU A 171 3.75 -32.69 -0.02
N THR A 172 4.33 -33.76 0.52
CA THR A 172 3.87 -35.12 0.27
C THR A 172 2.51 -35.37 0.94
N ASP A 173 1.68 -36.22 0.31
CA ASP A 173 0.39 -36.72 0.81
C ASP A 173 -0.73 -35.67 0.92
N GLN A 174 -0.59 -34.59 0.17
CA GLN A 174 -1.59 -33.53 0.08
C GLN A 174 -2.37 -33.64 -1.23
N SER A 175 -3.66 -33.26 -1.19
CA SER A 175 -4.54 -33.23 -2.37
C SER A 175 -4.58 -31.85 -3.04
N GLN A 176 -4.16 -30.81 -2.32
CA GLN A 176 -4.16 -29.44 -2.78
C GLN A 176 -3.09 -28.60 -2.07
N VAL A 177 -2.57 -27.63 -2.82
CA VAL A 177 -1.75 -26.53 -2.31
C VAL A 177 -2.60 -25.28 -2.28
N ARG A 178 -2.47 -24.51 -1.21
CA ARG A 178 -3.18 -23.24 -1.04
C ARG A 178 -2.19 -22.10 -1.02
N ILE A 179 -2.49 -21.06 -1.78
CA ILE A 179 -1.58 -19.95 -2.01
C ILE A 179 -2.31 -18.64 -1.75
N ARG A 180 -1.68 -17.80 -0.93
CA ARG A 180 -2.08 -16.42 -0.68
C ARG A 180 -0.99 -15.51 -1.19
N VAL A 181 -1.36 -14.56 -2.05
CA VAL A 181 -0.50 -13.48 -2.48
C VAL A 181 -1.07 -12.17 -1.95
N GLU A 182 -0.26 -11.40 -1.25
CA GLU A 182 -0.58 -10.04 -0.83
C GLU A 182 0.27 -9.05 -1.63
N ALA A 183 -0.37 -8.04 -2.22
CA ALA A 183 0.32 -6.93 -2.87
C ALA A 183 0.35 -5.73 -1.91
N LEU A 184 1.56 -5.28 -1.59
CA LEU A 184 1.80 -4.19 -0.66
C LEU A 184 2.58 -3.08 -1.39
N GLN A 185 2.07 -1.85 -1.37
CA GLN A 185 2.82 -0.71 -1.87
C GLN A 185 3.82 -0.25 -0.82
N LEU A 186 5.11 -0.25 -1.16
CA LEU A 186 6.15 0.28 -0.30
C LEU A 186 6.21 1.80 -0.43
N PHE A 187 6.39 2.46 0.71
CA PHE A 187 6.71 3.87 0.79
C PHE A 187 8.04 4.01 1.52
N GLU A 188 8.88 4.96 1.11
CA GLU A 188 10.25 5.12 1.64
C GLU A 188 10.31 5.25 3.18
N MET A 189 9.23 5.71 3.82
CA MET A 189 9.21 6.08 5.24
C MET A 189 7.93 5.62 5.98
N ASP A 190 7.01 4.92 5.33
CA ASP A 190 5.74 4.47 5.91
C ASP A 190 5.60 2.95 5.90
N GLU A 191 4.62 2.44 6.66
CA GLU A 191 4.28 1.02 6.56
C GLU A 191 3.71 0.70 5.18
N PRO A 192 4.01 -0.51 4.65
CA PRO A 192 3.48 -0.91 3.36
C PRO A 192 1.95 -0.83 3.34
N ALA A 193 1.38 -0.09 2.40
CA ALA A 193 -0.07 -0.04 2.26
C ALA A 193 -0.57 -1.27 1.52
N ASN A 194 -1.71 -1.81 1.96
CA ASN A 194 -2.35 -2.91 1.27
C ASN A 194 -2.98 -2.43 -0.04
N ALA A 195 -2.46 -2.95 -1.15
CA ALA A 195 -2.94 -2.67 -2.50
C ALA A 195 -3.92 -3.74 -3.00
N GLY A 196 -4.12 -4.82 -2.24
CA GLY A 196 -4.97 -5.96 -2.56
C GLY A 196 -4.21 -7.28 -2.54
N GLY A 197 -4.73 -8.27 -3.25
CA GLY A 197 -4.12 -9.59 -3.30
C GLY A 197 -5.09 -10.64 -3.80
N MET A 198 -4.64 -11.89 -3.73
CA MET A 198 -5.45 -13.02 -4.14
C MET A 198 -5.20 -14.24 -3.27
N TYR A 199 -6.15 -15.15 -3.34
CA TYR A 199 -6.11 -16.42 -2.65
C TYR A 199 -6.70 -17.48 -3.55
N PHE A 200 -5.98 -18.58 -3.75
CA PHE A 200 -6.42 -19.65 -4.63
C PHE A 200 -5.83 -21.01 -4.20
N ASP A 201 -6.52 -22.06 -4.62
CA ASP A 201 -6.12 -23.44 -4.40
C ASP A 201 -5.70 -24.09 -5.74
N VAL A 202 -4.66 -24.92 -5.69
CA VAL A 202 -4.14 -25.70 -6.83
C VAL A 202 -4.18 -27.17 -6.47
N SER A 203 -4.83 -27.99 -7.29
CA SER A 203 -4.93 -29.43 -7.03
C SER A 203 -3.62 -30.16 -7.31
N ILE A 204 -3.30 -31.15 -6.49
CA ILE A 204 -2.17 -32.05 -6.71
C ILE A 204 -2.69 -33.28 -7.47
N GLY A 205 -2.02 -33.68 -8.55
CA GLY A 205 -2.42 -34.81 -9.38
C GLY A 205 -1.46 -35.02 -10.56
N ALA A 206 -1.88 -35.83 -11.53
CA ALA A 206 -1.12 -35.98 -12.76
C ALA A 206 -1.07 -34.65 -13.51
N ASP A 207 0.14 -34.08 -13.62
CA ASP A 207 0.37 -32.89 -14.42
C ASP A 207 0.03 -33.17 -15.89
N THR A 208 -0.71 -32.25 -16.48
CA THR A 208 -1.21 -32.32 -17.86
C THR A 208 -0.43 -31.39 -18.79
N GLY A 209 0.50 -30.59 -18.24
CA GLY A 209 1.22 -29.54 -18.98
C GLY A 209 0.36 -28.34 -19.35
N HIS A 210 -0.91 -28.31 -18.92
CA HIS A 210 -1.79 -27.17 -19.09
C HIS A 210 -1.53 -26.11 -18.02
N VAL A 211 -1.54 -24.85 -18.43
CA VAL A 211 -1.41 -23.68 -17.56
C VAL A 211 -2.71 -22.89 -17.55
N ARG A 212 -2.99 -22.25 -16.42
CA ARG A 212 -4.11 -21.32 -16.25
C ARG A 212 -3.61 -20.02 -15.61
N SER A 213 -4.28 -18.92 -15.90
CA SER A 213 -4.03 -17.63 -15.26
C SER A 213 -5.13 -17.31 -14.25
N ILE A 214 -4.74 -16.73 -13.12
CA ILE A 214 -5.64 -16.24 -12.08
C ILE A 214 -5.40 -14.75 -11.94
N HIS A 215 -6.48 -13.99 -11.93
CA HIS A 215 -6.49 -12.54 -11.98
C HIS A 215 -7.17 -11.96 -10.74
N ALA A 216 -6.64 -10.87 -10.21
CA ALA A 216 -7.25 -10.13 -9.11
C ALA A 216 -6.95 -8.63 -9.23
N PRO A 217 -7.97 -7.77 -9.09
CA PRO A 217 -7.76 -6.34 -9.13
C PRO A 217 -6.97 -5.89 -7.88
N VAL A 218 -5.99 -5.03 -8.11
CA VAL A 218 -5.19 -4.33 -7.10
C VAL A 218 -5.12 -2.85 -7.48
N ALA A 219 -4.86 -1.98 -6.51
CA ALA A 219 -4.78 -0.54 -6.77
C ALA A 219 -3.58 0.08 -6.04
N PHE A 220 -2.81 0.88 -6.77
CA PHE A 220 -1.63 1.57 -6.25
C PHE A 220 -1.82 3.08 -6.33
N VAL A 221 -1.37 3.78 -5.30
CA VAL A 221 -1.50 5.25 -5.21
C VAL A 221 -0.33 5.94 -5.89
#